data_AF-U5S3L0-F1
#
_entry.id   AF-U5S3L0-F1
#
_cell.length_a   1.000
_cell.length_b   1.000
_cell.length_c   1.000
_cell.angle_alpha   90.00
_cell.angle_beta   90.00
_cell.angle_gamma   90.00
#
_symmetry.space_group_name_H-M   'P 1'
#
loop_
_entity.id
_entity.type
_entity.pdbx_description
1 polymer ?
#
loop_
_entity_poly.entity_id
_entity_poly.type
_entity_poly.pdbx_seq_one_letter_code
_entity_poly.pdbx_strand_id
1 'polypeptide(L)'
;GAAAAVTPVFHDLDELMSSSQATLSRPWYIKNREFGDIGIELDWNLIKRRDLRQYDNFTMKHLPFQYPGGPPAFMQGMESAAQKNSDRLKELWPDYKASTRDLALANALGSVGTFGTYALNTTQGGWKVDPAP
;
A
#
# COMPACT_ATOMS: atom_id res chain seq x y z
N GLY A 1 22.54 43.83 -4.02
CA GLY A 1 23.00 43.21 -5.27
C GLY A 1 22.27 41.91 -5.47
N ALA A 2 21.67 41.73 -6.65
CA ALA A 2 21.05 40.51 -7.18
C ALA A 2 20.17 39.70 -6.21
N ALA A 3 18.89 40.07 -6.10
CA ALA A 3 17.85 39.09 -5.81
C ALA A 3 17.84 38.11 -7.01
N ALA A 4 18.50 36.96 -6.85
CA ALA A 4 18.49 35.93 -7.88
C ALA A 4 17.05 35.44 -8.07
N ALA A 5 16.61 35.42 -9.32
CA ALA A 5 15.24 35.15 -9.74
C ALA A 5 14.73 33.81 -9.21
N VAL A 6 13.64 33.84 -8.43
CA VAL A 6 12.82 32.67 -8.07
C VAL A 6 11.89 32.25 -9.21
N THR A 7 12.29 32.51 -10.47
CA THR A 7 11.55 32.02 -11.63
C THR A 7 11.68 30.49 -11.68
N PRO A 8 10.56 29.75 -11.79
CA PRO A 8 10.62 28.31 -12.00
C PRO A 8 11.52 28.02 -13.21
N VAL A 9 12.53 27.17 -13.01
CA VAL A 9 13.48 26.77 -14.07
C VAL A 9 12.78 25.88 -15.12
N PHE A 10 11.62 25.32 -14.77
CA PHE A 10 10.80 24.45 -15.61
C PHE A 10 9.38 25.00 -15.70
N HIS A 11 8.78 24.93 -16.90
CA HIS A 11 7.43 25.38 -17.21
C HIS A 11 6.37 24.37 -16.75
N ASP A 12 6.68 23.08 -16.83
CA ASP A 12 5.83 21.98 -16.37
C ASP A 12 6.64 20.78 -15.84
N LEU A 13 5.93 19.74 -15.42
CA LEU A 13 6.54 18.51 -14.91
C LEU A 13 7.18 17.68 -16.02
N ASP A 14 6.71 17.77 -17.27
CA ASP A 14 7.28 17.02 -18.37
C ASP A 14 8.67 17.57 -18.72
N GLU A 15 8.84 18.89 -18.71
CA GLU A 15 10.13 19.57 -18.87
C GLU A 15 11.09 19.21 -17.72
N LEU A 16 10.61 19.25 -16.47
CA LEU A 16 11.39 18.81 -15.31
C LEU A 16 11.87 17.38 -15.50
N MET A 17 10.98 16.44 -15.82
CA MET A 17 11.29 15.01 -15.97
C MET A 17 12.21 14.71 -17.16
N SER A 18 12.18 15.54 -18.20
CA SER A 18 13.09 15.43 -19.35
C SER A 18 14.48 16.03 -19.11
N SER A 19 14.66 16.79 -18.01
CA SER A 19 15.91 17.46 -17.70
C SER A 19 16.99 16.48 -17.23
N SER A 20 18.24 16.73 -17.63
CA SER A 20 19.40 15.96 -17.12
C SER A 20 19.61 16.11 -15.60
N GLN A 21 19.06 17.17 -15.01
CA GLN A 21 19.09 17.46 -13.58
C GLN A 21 18.05 16.66 -12.78
N ALA A 22 16.97 16.18 -13.41
CA ALA A 22 15.98 15.30 -12.79
C ALA A 22 16.41 13.81 -12.83
N THR A 23 17.71 13.55 -12.93
CA THR A 23 18.24 12.20 -12.79
C THR A 23 18.55 11.92 -11.31
N LEU A 24 18.15 10.74 -10.84
CA LEU A 24 18.49 10.31 -9.49
C LEU A 24 20.02 10.20 -9.37
N SER A 25 20.63 10.98 -8.47
CA SER A 25 22.04 10.82 -8.13
C SER A 25 22.24 9.47 -7.46
N ARG A 26 22.85 8.52 -8.19
CA ARG A 26 23.11 7.17 -7.71
C ARG A 26 24.56 7.03 -7.23
N PRO A 27 24.82 6.24 -6.18
CA PRO A 27 26.19 5.90 -5.76
C PRO A 27 27.05 5.36 -6.91
N TRP A 28 28.36 5.60 -6.86
CA TRP A 28 29.33 5.29 -7.93
C TRP A 28 29.35 3.83 -8.41
N TYR A 29 28.92 2.89 -7.56
CA TYR A 29 28.87 1.46 -7.89
C TYR A 29 27.59 1.06 -8.64
N ILE A 30 26.58 1.94 -8.75
CA ILE A 30 25.37 1.68 -9.51
C ILE A 30 25.56 2.16 -10.95
N LYS A 31 25.52 1.21 -11.90
CA LYS A 31 25.60 1.50 -13.33
C LYS A 31 24.21 1.75 -13.91
N ASN A 32 24.08 2.78 -14.73
CA ASN A 32 22.88 2.98 -15.54
C ASN A 32 22.84 1.92 -16.65
N ARG A 33 21.66 1.39 -16.92
CA ARG A 33 21.38 0.45 -18.02
C ARG A 33 20.40 1.10 -18.99
N GLU A 34 20.42 0.66 -20.23
CA GLU A 34 19.44 1.12 -21.22
C GLU A 34 18.03 0.67 -20.84
N PHE A 35 17.02 1.44 -21.27
CA PHE A 35 15.64 1.08 -21.05
C PHE A 35 15.33 -0.27 -21.72
N GLY A 36 14.83 -1.24 -20.94
CA GLY A 36 14.57 -2.61 -21.40
C GLY A 36 15.71 -3.60 -21.14
N ASP A 37 16.90 -3.15 -20.74
CA ASP A 37 17.95 -4.05 -20.23
C ASP A 37 17.70 -4.38 -18.76
N ILE A 38 17.05 -5.52 -18.53
CA ILE A 38 16.77 -6.03 -17.18
C ILE A 38 17.99 -6.70 -16.52
N GLY A 39 19.11 -6.78 -17.22
CA GLY A 39 20.39 -7.25 -16.70
C GLY A 39 20.57 -8.75 -16.51
N ILE A 40 19.65 -9.54 -17.07
CA ILE A 40 19.73 -11.00 -17.16
C ILE A 40 19.21 -11.44 -18.54
N GLU A 41 19.68 -12.59 -19.00
CA GLU A 41 19.15 -13.22 -20.21
C GLU A 41 17.75 -13.78 -19.94
N LEU A 42 16.83 -13.49 -20.85
CA LEU A 42 15.43 -13.92 -20.78
C LEU A 42 15.17 -14.98 -21.84
N ASP A 43 14.92 -16.21 -21.40
CA ASP A 43 14.41 -17.25 -22.31
C ASP A 43 12.90 -17.09 -22.49
N TRP A 44 12.52 -16.42 -23.58
CA TRP A 44 11.14 -16.19 -23.97
C TRP A 44 10.35 -17.47 -24.22
N ASN A 45 11.01 -18.60 -24.49
CA ASN A 45 10.33 -19.89 -24.67
C ASN A 45 9.85 -20.48 -23.34
N LEU A 46 10.55 -20.18 -22.24
CA LEU A 46 10.22 -20.65 -20.89
C LEU A 46 9.18 -19.76 -20.20
N ILE A 47 9.09 -18.48 -20.57
CA ILE A 47 8.08 -17.58 -20.01
C ILE A 47 6.71 -17.95 -20.57
N LYS A 48 5.81 -18.34 -19.68
CA LYS A 48 4.39 -18.51 -19.96
C LYS A 48 3.58 -17.52 -19.14
N ARG A 49 2.49 -17.00 -19.71
CA ARG A 49 1.52 -16.23 -18.93
C ARG A 49 0.96 -17.13 -17.83
N ARG A 50 1.10 -16.71 -16.58
CA ARG A 50 0.53 -17.43 -15.44
C ARG A 50 -0.98 -17.24 -15.46
N ASP A 51 -1.74 -18.34 -15.41
CA ASP A 51 -3.17 -18.28 -15.14
C ASP A 51 -3.39 -17.95 -13.66
N LEU A 52 -3.88 -16.75 -13.38
CA LEU A 52 -4.09 -16.26 -12.01
C LEU A 52 -5.45 -16.64 -11.43
N ARG A 53 -6.36 -17.29 -12.20
CA ARG A 53 -7.73 -17.59 -11.76
C ARG A 53 -7.81 -18.55 -10.56
N GLN A 54 -6.76 -19.32 -10.32
CA GLN A 54 -6.66 -20.25 -9.19
C GLN A 54 -5.70 -19.78 -8.09
N TYR A 55 -5.10 -18.59 -8.23
CA TYR A 55 -4.19 -18.03 -7.23
C TYR A 55 -4.95 -17.06 -6.32
N ASP A 56 -4.89 -17.31 -5.02
CA ASP A 56 -5.69 -16.56 -4.06
C ASP A 56 -4.98 -15.36 -3.45
N ASN A 57 -4.33 -14.55 -4.29
CA ASN A 57 -3.56 -13.41 -3.80
C ASN A 57 -4.47 -12.27 -3.30
N PHE A 58 -5.71 -12.18 -3.78
CA PHE A 58 -6.64 -11.07 -3.47
C PHE A 58 -8.13 -11.45 -3.42
N THR A 59 -8.50 -12.68 -3.76
CA THR A 59 -9.91 -13.08 -3.98
C THR A 59 -10.56 -13.81 -2.81
N MET A 60 -9.79 -14.15 -1.75
CA MET A 60 -10.23 -14.89 -0.57
C MET A 60 -10.99 -16.21 -0.89
N LYS A 61 -10.80 -16.77 -2.09
CA LYS A 61 -11.65 -17.86 -2.60
C LYS A 61 -11.21 -19.24 -2.12
N HIS A 62 -9.91 -19.43 -1.87
CA HIS A 62 -9.31 -20.72 -1.55
C HIS A 62 -8.58 -20.72 -0.20
N LEU A 63 -8.11 -19.57 0.26
CA LEU A 63 -7.43 -19.35 1.52
C LEU A 63 -8.27 -19.79 2.73
N PRO A 64 -9.59 -19.47 2.83
CA PRO A 64 -10.38 -19.92 3.97
C PRO A 64 -10.52 -21.44 4.06
N PHE A 65 -10.46 -22.14 2.92
CA PHE A 65 -10.56 -23.60 2.86
C PHE A 65 -9.25 -24.31 3.21
N GLN A 66 -8.11 -23.63 3.14
CA GLN A 66 -6.80 -24.15 3.55
C GLN A 66 -6.48 -23.85 5.01
N TYR A 67 -7.25 -22.97 5.66
CA TYR A 67 -7.06 -22.62 7.06
C TYR A 67 -7.45 -23.79 7.98
N PRO A 68 -6.66 -24.11 9.03
CA PRO A 68 -7.06 -25.10 10.03
C PRO A 68 -8.40 -24.74 10.68
N GLY A 69 -9.40 -25.61 10.56
CA GLY A 69 -10.78 -25.32 10.99
C GLY A 69 -11.67 -24.70 9.90
N GLY A 70 -11.15 -24.54 8.69
CA GLY A 70 -11.89 -24.14 7.50
C GLY A 70 -12.36 -22.69 7.52
N PRO A 71 -13.30 -22.34 6.61
CA PRO A 71 -13.77 -20.96 6.46
C PRO A 71 -14.31 -20.34 7.75
N PRO A 72 -15.07 -21.04 8.62
CA PRO A 72 -15.55 -20.45 9.87
C PRO A 72 -14.41 -19.99 10.80
N ALA A 73 -13.38 -20.82 10.97
CA ALA A 73 -12.24 -20.49 11.84
C ALA A 73 -11.40 -19.34 11.24
N PHE A 74 -11.24 -19.31 9.92
CA PHE A 74 -10.55 -18.21 9.23
C PHE A 74 -11.27 -16.87 9.46
N MET A 75 -12.59 -16.85 9.29
CA MET A 75 -13.42 -15.65 9.46
C MET A 75 -13.39 -15.13 10.90
N GLN A 76 -13.47 -16.03 11.90
CA GLN A 76 -13.34 -15.67 13.31
C GLN A 76 -11.94 -15.08 13.62
N GLY A 77 -10.89 -15.61 12.99
CA GLY A 77 -9.54 -15.06 13.09
C GLY A 77 -9.42 -13.63 12.56
N MET A 78 -10.09 -13.31 11.45
CA MET A 78 -10.11 -11.95 10.88
C MET A 78 -10.78 -10.94 11.81
N GLU A 79 -11.93 -11.29 12.38
CA GLU A 79 -12.63 -10.45 13.37
C GLU A 79 -11.74 -10.19 14.59
N SER A 80 -11.03 -11.22 15.07
CA SER A 80 -10.11 -11.08 16.20
C SER A 80 -8.98 -10.07 15.95
N ALA A 81 -8.51 -9.93 14.71
CA ALA A 81 -7.45 -9.00 14.37
C ALA A 81 -7.93 -7.54 14.46
N ALA A 82 -9.14 -7.26 13.97
CA ALA A 82 -9.76 -5.94 14.09
C ALA A 82 -9.99 -5.56 15.56
N GLN A 83 -10.51 -6.50 16.36
CA GLN A 83 -10.72 -6.30 17.79
C GLN A 83 -9.40 -6.04 18.53
N LYS A 84 -8.36 -6.85 18.28
CA LYS A 84 -7.03 -6.66 18.89
C LYS A 84 -6.44 -5.30 18.56
N ASN A 85 -6.61 -4.81 17.34
CA ASN A 85 -6.13 -3.48 16.95
C ASN A 85 -6.90 -2.37 17.68
N SER A 86 -8.22 -2.53 17.87
CA SER A 86 -9.05 -1.60 18.66
C SER A 86 -8.66 -1.61 20.14
N ASP A 87 -8.45 -2.78 20.73
CA ASP A 87 -8.05 -2.92 22.13
C ASP A 87 -6.69 -2.28 22.38
N ARG A 88 -5.73 -2.52 21.47
CA ARG A 88 -4.40 -1.89 21.54
C ARG A 88 -4.46 -0.37 21.40
N LEU A 89 -5.35 0.16 20.56
CA LEU A 89 -5.58 1.61 20.43
C LEU A 89 -6.08 2.20 21.76
N LYS A 90 -7.06 1.55 22.40
CA LYS A 90 -7.59 1.99 23.70
C LYS A 90 -6.55 1.91 24.81
N GLU A 91 -5.70 0.90 24.79
CA GLU A 91 -4.60 0.76 25.76
C GLU A 91 -3.58 1.90 25.62
N LEU A 92 -3.17 2.21 24.38
CA LEU A 92 -2.15 3.22 24.11
C LEU A 92 -2.69 4.66 24.20
N TRP A 93 -3.94 4.86 23.79
CA TRP A 93 -4.58 6.17 23.72
C TRP A 93 -6.05 6.09 24.14
N PRO A 94 -6.33 5.99 25.46
CA PRO A 94 -7.68 5.78 25.99
C PRO A 94 -8.65 6.92 25.67
N ASP A 95 -8.14 8.15 25.56
CA ASP A 95 -8.95 9.35 25.28
C ASP A 95 -9.02 9.69 23.78
N TYR A 96 -8.44 8.86 22.91
CA TYR A 96 -8.38 9.14 21.48
C TYR A 96 -9.77 9.11 20.85
N LYS A 97 -10.11 10.21 20.18
CA LYS A 97 -11.30 10.33 19.32
C LYS A 97 -10.83 10.72 17.93
N ALA A 98 -11.20 9.92 16.94
CA ALA A 98 -10.83 10.19 15.56
C ALA A 98 -11.38 11.55 15.12
N SER A 99 -10.49 12.43 14.66
CA SER A 99 -10.87 13.69 14.05
C SER A 99 -11.22 13.51 12.57
N THR A 100 -11.86 14.50 11.96
CA THR A 100 -12.11 14.51 10.50
C THR A 100 -10.82 14.35 9.69
N ARG A 101 -9.69 14.90 10.18
CA ARG A 101 -8.39 14.75 9.54
C ARG A 101 -7.91 13.30 9.58
N ASP A 102 -8.09 12.62 10.70
CA ASP A 102 -7.65 11.24 10.88
C ASP A 102 -8.45 10.29 9.97
N LEU A 103 -9.76 10.52 9.88
CA LEU A 103 -10.64 9.78 8.97
C LEU A 103 -10.29 10.05 7.50
N ALA A 104 -9.99 11.30 7.14
CA ALA A 104 -9.57 11.65 5.78
C ALA A 104 -8.23 10.99 5.41
N LEU A 105 -7.27 11.00 6.32
CA LEU A 105 -5.97 10.34 6.15
C LEU A 105 -6.15 8.81 6.00
N ALA A 106 -7.01 8.20 6.83
CA ALA A 106 -7.32 6.78 6.75
C ALA A 106 -7.86 6.37 5.38
N ASN A 107 -8.85 7.12 4.87
CA ASN A 107 -9.43 6.89 3.55
C ASN A 107 -8.41 7.10 2.43
N ALA A 108 -7.55 8.12 2.54
CA ALA A 108 -6.50 8.38 1.56
C ALA A 108 -5.43 7.28 1.53
N LEU A 109 -5.10 6.70 2.68
CA LEU A 109 -4.19 5.56 2.78
C LEU A 109 -4.83 4.27 2.26
N GLY A 110 -6.12 4.06 2.55
CA GLY A 110 -6.91 2.95 2.03
C GLY A 110 -7.04 2.97 0.50
N SER A 111 -7.20 4.15 -0.11
CA SER A 111 -7.35 4.27 -1.58
C SER A 111 -6.09 3.88 -2.35
N VAL A 112 -4.91 3.97 -1.74
CA VAL A 112 -3.62 3.54 -2.32
C VAL A 112 -3.16 2.18 -1.79
N GLY A 113 -4.05 1.42 -1.15
CA GLY A 113 -3.76 0.06 -0.64
C GLY A 113 -2.73 0.02 0.49
N THR A 114 -2.49 1.15 1.16
CA THR A 114 -1.53 1.26 2.27
C THR A 114 -2.28 1.17 3.59
N PHE A 115 -2.27 0.00 4.20
CA PHE A 115 -2.99 -0.25 5.45
C PHE A 115 -2.02 -0.29 6.64
N GLY A 116 -1.87 0.84 7.32
CA GLY A 116 -1.24 0.88 8.64
C GLY A 116 -2.25 0.56 9.75
N THR A 117 -1.80 0.04 10.90
CA THR A 117 -2.66 -0.22 12.08
C THR A 117 -3.48 1.01 12.50
N TYR A 118 -2.92 2.21 12.37
CA TYR A 118 -3.62 3.48 12.58
C TYR A 118 -4.74 3.75 11.55
N ALA A 119 -4.49 3.47 10.26
CA ALA A 119 -5.45 3.66 9.17
C ALA A 119 -6.58 2.61 9.16
N LEU A 120 -6.29 1.39 9.62
CA LEU A 120 -7.29 0.33 9.77
C LEU A 120 -8.26 0.58 10.94
N ASN A 121 -7.76 1.21 12.01
CA ASN A 121 -8.53 1.52 13.22
C ASN A 121 -9.46 2.73 13.08
N THR A 122 -9.29 3.54 12.04
CA THR A 122 -10.02 4.80 11.80
C THR A 122 -11.25 4.57 10.91
N THR A 123 -11.90 3.41 11.06
CA THR A 123 -13.08 2.96 10.29
C THR A 123 -12.83 2.71 8.80
N GLN A 124 -12.08 1.66 8.45
CA GLN A 124 -12.33 0.95 7.18
C GLN A 124 -11.65 -0.43 7.13
N GLY A 125 -12.46 -1.45 7.43
CA GLY A 125 -12.23 -2.84 7.02
C GLY A 125 -13.44 -3.46 6.34
N GLY A 126 -14.49 -2.69 6.01
CA GLY A 126 -15.65 -3.21 5.27
C GLY A 126 -16.58 -4.18 6.01
N TRP A 127 -16.33 -4.49 7.29
CA TRP A 127 -17.26 -5.29 8.09
C TRP A 127 -18.23 -4.36 8.82
N LYS A 128 -19.53 -4.47 8.53
CA LYS A 128 -20.57 -3.99 9.42
C LYS A 128 -20.45 -4.80 10.71
N VAL A 129 -20.05 -4.15 11.80
CA VAL A 129 -20.26 -4.71 13.13
C VAL A 129 -21.69 -4.33 13.49
N ASP A 130 -22.57 -5.32 13.66
CA ASP A 130 -23.92 -5.06 14.16
C ASP A 130 -23.81 -4.38 15.54
N PRO A 131 -24.69 -3.41 15.86
CA PRO A 131 -24.67 -2.78 17.18
C PRO A 131 -24.93 -3.85 18.23
N ALA A 132 -24.07 -3.88 19.26
CA ALA A 132 -24.19 -4.80 20.39
C ALA A 132 -25.58 -4.67 21.07
N PRO A 133 -26.12 -5.76 21.64
CA PRO A 133 -27.41 -5.78 22.33
C PRO A 133 -27.46 -4.84 23.54
#